data_AF-A0A651EEM1-F1
#
_entry.id   AF-A0A651EEM1-F1
#
_cell.length_a   1.000
_cell.length_b   1.000
_cell.length_c   1.000
_cell.angle_alpha   90.00
_cell.angle_beta   90.00
_cell.angle_gamma   90.00
#
_symmetry.space_group_name_H-M   'P 1'
#
loop_
_entity.id
_entity.type
_entity.pdbx_description
1 polymer ?
#
loop_
_entity_poly.entity_id
_entity_poly.type
_entity_poly.pdbx_seq_one_letter_code
_entity_poly.pdbx_strand_id
1 'polypeptide(L)'
;MTANELRKKYIDFFTSKNHAHISGKSLIPENDPTVLFTTAGMHPLVPYLLGEQHPAGTRLVNHQRCVRTGDIDEVGDFSHLTFFEMLGNWSLGDYFKEEAIQMSYEFMTEWLEIPVDRLSVTVFAGDDSVPRDEESAAIWRSLGIPENRIHYLPRSDNWWGPAGATGPCGPDTEMFIDTGAQGVEGSRPGINDGKYMEIWNDVFMQYNRNGDGVYEKLDRRCVDTGMGIERTITILQGKKTVYDTEVFQPILERIGTLSGKRYGENEDDDRAFRIVADHVRTAAFILADERGVAPTNVGAGYVLRRLIRRAVRFGRKLGFDGPFLTDPAELVLEMYREPYPMLQNRAEEALSELKAEEERFLLTLRKGEHEFSKMLPNLQKSATATIPGRVAFKLYDTYGFPIEITEELAREEGLAVDREGFEAAFRKHQEQSKLEGEKNFKGGLADHSEQTTRLHTATHLLHQALRDVLGDHVAQKGSNITPDRLRFDFSHPDKMTPEQLSQVETIVNEQIQRDLPVSFATMKLSDARKDGAIALFVDKYDEDVKVYSIGDYSKEVCGGPHVEHTAELGSFRIKKEQSSSQGVRRIKAVLE
;
A
#
# COMPACT_ATOMS: atom_id res chain seq x y z
N MET A 1 30.71 -2.87 -5.24
CA MET A 1 29.83 -1.95 -5.97
C MET A 1 28.70 -1.55 -5.05
N THR A 2 28.43 -0.26 -4.89
CA THR A 2 27.31 0.26 -4.08
C THR A 2 26.01 0.32 -4.89
N ALA A 3 24.87 0.50 -4.22
CA ALA A 3 23.57 0.70 -4.85
C ALA A 3 23.55 1.92 -5.80
N ASN A 4 24.16 3.04 -5.40
CA ASN A 4 24.26 4.24 -6.24
C ASN A 4 25.12 3.97 -7.50
N GLU A 5 26.24 3.25 -7.35
CA GLU A 5 27.07 2.84 -8.49
C GLU A 5 26.32 1.91 -9.44
N LEU A 6 25.55 0.96 -8.91
CA LEU A 6 24.74 0.04 -9.72
C LEU A 6 23.64 0.79 -10.49
N ARG A 7 22.87 1.67 -9.83
CA ARG A 7 21.87 2.52 -10.50
C ARG A 7 22.50 3.28 -11.66
N LYS A 8 23.62 3.95 -11.40
CA LYS A 8 24.33 4.73 -12.43
C LYS A 8 24.80 3.85 -13.59
N LYS A 9 25.48 2.73 -13.30
CA LYS A 9 25.96 1.80 -14.33
C LYS A 9 24.83 1.26 -15.22
N TYR A 10 23.71 0.89 -14.63
CA TYR A 10 22.55 0.38 -15.37
C TYR A 10 21.96 1.45 -16.32
N ILE A 11 21.75 2.66 -15.82
CA ILE A 11 21.24 3.77 -16.64
C ILE A 11 22.23 4.12 -17.75
N ASP A 12 23.53 4.22 -17.44
CA ASP A 12 24.57 4.54 -18.44
C ASP A 12 24.62 3.47 -19.55
N PHE A 13 24.55 2.18 -19.17
CA PHE A 13 24.52 1.06 -20.11
C PHE A 13 23.34 1.17 -21.08
N PHE A 14 22.11 1.24 -20.56
CA PHE A 14 20.93 1.28 -21.44
C PHE A 14 20.80 2.58 -22.23
N THR A 15 21.29 3.70 -21.69
CA THR A 15 21.42 4.95 -22.46
C THR A 15 22.36 4.77 -23.65
N SER A 16 23.47 4.04 -23.49
CA SER A 16 24.37 3.69 -24.61
C SER A 16 23.71 2.80 -25.67
N LYS A 17 22.63 2.10 -25.29
CA LYS A 17 21.76 1.29 -26.19
C LYS A 17 20.51 2.05 -26.65
N ASN A 18 20.55 3.38 -26.63
CA ASN A 18 19.48 4.30 -27.06
C ASN A 18 18.17 4.21 -26.26
N HIS A 19 18.22 3.78 -24.99
CA HIS A 19 17.07 3.90 -24.10
C HIS A 19 17.00 5.32 -23.53
N ALA A 20 15.80 5.89 -23.50
CA ALA A 20 15.56 7.14 -22.82
C ALA A 20 15.46 6.90 -21.31
N HIS A 21 16.31 7.58 -20.54
CA HIS A 21 16.20 7.58 -19.08
C HIS A 21 14.96 8.37 -18.66
N ILE A 22 13.99 7.68 -18.06
CA ILE A 22 12.77 8.27 -17.50
C ILE A 22 12.83 8.28 -15.98
N SER A 23 12.06 9.16 -15.33
CA SER A 23 11.93 9.15 -13.88
C SER A 23 11.04 7.99 -13.41
N GLY A 24 11.40 7.39 -12.28
CA GLY A 24 10.49 6.52 -11.53
C GLY A 24 9.26 7.30 -11.03
N LYS A 25 8.23 6.57 -10.61
CA LYS A 25 6.97 7.11 -10.09
C LYS A 25 6.84 6.93 -8.57
N SER A 26 5.80 7.56 -8.02
CA SER A 26 5.39 7.41 -6.61
C SER A 26 5.17 5.94 -6.25
N LEU A 27 5.41 5.59 -4.99
CA LEU A 27 5.05 4.28 -4.43
C LEU A 27 3.53 4.06 -4.39
N ILE A 28 2.74 5.13 -4.39
CA ILE A 28 1.29 5.09 -4.42
C ILE A 28 0.85 5.32 -5.87
N PRO A 29 0.11 4.39 -6.51
CA PRO A 29 -0.38 4.53 -7.88
C PRO A 29 -1.43 5.64 -8.01
N GLU A 30 -1.41 6.42 -9.09
CA GLU A 30 -2.31 7.59 -9.26
C GLU A 30 -3.73 7.20 -9.61
N ASN A 31 -3.88 6.31 -10.60
CA ASN A 31 -5.15 5.96 -11.18
C ASN A 31 -5.29 4.44 -11.35
N ASP A 32 -4.76 3.66 -10.40
CA ASP A 32 -4.91 2.22 -10.40
C ASP A 32 -5.64 1.73 -9.14
N PRO A 33 -6.93 1.35 -9.24
CA PRO A 33 -7.68 0.84 -8.10
C PRO A 33 -7.39 -0.64 -7.79
N THR A 34 -6.62 -1.34 -8.62
CA THR A 34 -6.38 -2.79 -8.49
C THR A 34 -5.26 -3.13 -7.52
N VAL A 35 -4.36 -2.17 -7.24
CA VAL A 35 -3.23 -2.37 -6.32
C VAL A 35 -3.06 -1.17 -5.39
N LEU A 36 -2.50 -1.44 -4.20
CA LEU A 36 -2.31 -0.42 -3.16
C LEU A 36 -0.98 0.33 -3.29
N PHE A 37 0.04 -0.33 -3.84
CA PHE A 37 1.37 0.20 -4.05
C PHE A 37 1.88 -0.19 -5.43
N THR A 38 2.87 0.55 -5.94
CA THR A 38 3.64 0.13 -7.10
C THR A 38 4.48 -1.10 -6.75
N THR A 39 4.18 -2.23 -7.38
CA THR A 39 4.79 -3.54 -7.06
C THR A 39 5.91 -3.95 -8.02
N ALA A 40 6.05 -3.25 -9.15
CA ALA A 40 7.05 -3.53 -10.19
C ALA A 40 7.39 -2.28 -11.00
N GLY A 41 8.54 -2.30 -11.69
CA GLY A 41 9.01 -1.25 -12.57
C GLY A 41 8.05 -0.95 -13.73
N MET A 42 7.44 -2.00 -14.31
CA MET A 42 6.48 -1.85 -15.41
C MET A 42 5.14 -1.27 -15.02
N HIS A 43 4.79 -1.26 -13.73
CA HIS A 43 3.43 -0.96 -13.31
C HIS A 43 2.98 0.45 -13.75
N PRO A 44 3.81 1.51 -13.61
CA PRO A 44 3.47 2.82 -14.17
C PRO A 44 3.55 2.91 -15.70
N LEU A 45 4.01 1.85 -16.38
CA LEU A 45 4.15 1.78 -17.83
C LEU A 45 3.07 0.94 -18.52
N VAL A 46 2.16 0.33 -17.75
CA VAL A 46 1.06 -0.50 -18.26
C VAL A 46 0.30 0.13 -19.44
N PRO A 47 -0.10 1.41 -19.42
CA PRO A 47 -0.82 2.01 -20.56
C PRO A 47 -0.01 1.96 -21.88
N TYR A 48 1.31 2.17 -21.79
CA TYR A 48 2.20 2.18 -22.95
C TYR A 48 2.50 0.77 -23.46
N LEU A 49 2.59 -0.20 -22.54
CA LEU A 49 2.68 -1.62 -22.86
C LEU A 49 1.42 -2.13 -23.58
N LEU A 50 0.25 -1.55 -23.27
CA LEU A 50 -1.03 -1.89 -23.87
C LEU A 50 -1.29 -1.24 -25.23
N GLY A 51 -0.48 -0.27 -25.66
CA GLY A 51 -0.70 0.38 -26.95
C GLY A 51 -0.37 1.86 -26.99
N GLU A 52 -0.43 2.56 -25.86
CA GLU A 52 -0.23 4.00 -25.84
C GLU A 52 1.22 4.38 -26.22
N GLN A 53 1.37 5.57 -26.81
CA GLN A 53 2.69 6.11 -27.13
C GLN A 53 3.28 6.79 -25.90
N HIS A 54 4.49 6.39 -25.53
CA HIS A 54 5.23 7.06 -24.46
C HIS A 54 5.97 8.30 -25.04
N PRO A 55 5.92 9.47 -24.38
CA PRO A 55 6.51 10.70 -24.90
C PRO A 55 8.04 10.66 -25.08
N ALA A 56 8.72 9.79 -24.33
CA ALA A 56 10.17 9.60 -24.44
C ALA A 56 10.60 8.57 -25.51
N GLY A 57 9.66 7.98 -26.26
CA GLY A 57 9.94 6.98 -27.29
C GLY A 57 9.64 5.55 -26.87
N THR A 58 10.20 4.58 -27.60
CA THR A 58 9.88 3.14 -27.49
C THR A 58 10.87 2.32 -26.68
N ARG A 59 12.03 2.88 -26.33
CA ARG A 59 13.06 2.27 -25.50
C ARG A 59 13.22 3.10 -24.23
N LEU A 60 12.90 2.53 -23.07
CA LEU A 60 12.87 3.27 -21.80
C LEU A 60 13.75 2.59 -20.75
N VAL A 61 14.36 3.35 -19.85
CA VAL A 61 15.10 2.81 -18.70
C VAL A 61 14.87 3.66 -17.46
N ASN A 62 14.73 3.04 -16.28
CA ASN A 62 14.73 3.74 -14.99
C ASN A 62 15.13 2.81 -13.83
N HIS A 63 15.02 3.35 -12.62
CA HIS A 63 14.88 2.59 -11.39
C HIS A 63 13.58 3.01 -10.70
N GLN A 64 12.79 2.03 -10.27
CA GLN A 64 11.48 2.21 -9.66
C GLN A 64 11.52 1.74 -8.20
N ARG A 65 10.97 2.58 -7.31
CA ARG A 65 10.67 2.20 -5.93
C ARG A 65 9.48 1.24 -5.94
N CYS A 66 9.61 0.09 -5.28
CA CYS A 66 8.56 -0.92 -5.23
C CYS A 66 8.23 -1.32 -3.79
N VAL A 67 6.95 -1.61 -3.53
CA VAL A 67 6.52 -2.25 -2.29
C VAL A 67 5.75 -3.52 -2.62
N ARG A 68 6.14 -4.64 -2.01
CA ARG A 68 5.44 -5.93 -2.06
C ARG A 68 5.19 -6.43 -0.64
N THR A 69 3.98 -6.92 -0.39
CA THR A 69 3.59 -7.45 0.93
C THR A 69 2.97 -8.84 0.86
N GLY A 70 3.07 -9.50 -0.29
CA GLY A 70 2.68 -10.91 -0.44
C GLY A 70 3.55 -11.79 0.47
N ASP A 71 4.85 -11.54 0.44
CA ASP A 71 5.87 -12.32 1.15
C ASP A 71 6.35 -11.61 2.43
N ILE A 72 5.43 -10.95 3.15
CA ILE A 72 5.77 -10.19 4.37
C ILE A 72 6.21 -11.11 5.52
N ASP A 73 5.87 -12.40 5.49
CA ASP A 73 6.20 -13.34 6.56
C ASP A 73 7.60 -13.94 6.41
N GLU A 74 8.13 -13.89 5.19
CA GLU A 74 9.45 -14.35 4.75
C GLU A 74 10.54 -13.33 5.11
N VAL A 75 10.17 -12.05 5.25
CA VAL A 75 11.07 -10.96 5.66
C VAL A 75 11.88 -11.36 6.90
N GLY A 76 13.16 -11.03 6.87
CA GLY A 76 14.14 -11.46 7.87
C GLY A 76 14.87 -12.75 7.52
N ASP A 77 14.56 -13.36 6.36
CA ASP A 77 15.38 -14.42 5.77
C ASP A 77 16.64 -13.85 5.09
N PHE A 78 17.16 -14.49 4.05
CA PHE A 78 18.37 -14.01 3.37
C PHE A 78 18.10 -13.03 2.22
N SER A 79 16.86 -12.89 1.71
CA SER A 79 16.60 -12.16 0.45
C SER A 79 15.28 -11.38 0.32
N HIS A 80 14.29 -11.60 1.18
CA HIS A 80 12.96 -10.98 1.06
C HIS A 80 12.89 -9.61 1.71
N LEU A 81 12.28 -8.66 1.01
CA LEU A 81 12.13 -7.27 1.43
C LEU A 81 10.71 -6.79 1.13
N THR A 82 10.16 -5.91 1.97
CA THR A 82 8.86 -5.29 1.69
C THR A 82 8.98 -4.10 0.76
N PHE A 83 10.04 -3.29 0.94
CA PHE A 83 10.45 -2.25 0.01
C PHE A 83 11.74 -2.68 -0.68
N PHE A 84 11.83 -2.47 -1.98
CA PHE A 84 13.05 -2.66 -2.74
C PHE A 84 13.03 -1.77 -3.98
N GLU A 85 14.17 -1.65 -4.63
CA GLU A 85 14.28 -0.91 -5.87
C GLU A 85 14.51 -1.83 -7.05
N MET A 86 13.71 -1.62 -8.09
CA MET A 86 13.74 -2.39 -9.32
C MET A 86 14.31 -1.52 -10.44
N LEU A 87 15.50 -1.87 -10.91
CA LEU A 87 16.02 -1.39 -12.19
C LEU A 87 15.23 -2.04 -13.31
N GLY A 88 14.85 -1.26 -14.32
CA GLY A 88 14.11 -1.79 -15.45
C GLY A 88 14.44 -1.07 -16.74
N ASN A 89 14.39 -1.83 -17.83
CA ASN A 89 14.37 -1.34 -19.20
C ASN A 89 13.20 -1.98 -19.96
N TRP A 90 12.61 -1.20 -20.86
CA TRP A 90 11.40 -1.58 -21.58
C TRP A 90 11.55 -1.37 -23.07
N SER A 91 11.09 -2.37 -23.83
CA SER A 91 10.77 -2.26 -25.25
C SER A 91 9.27 -2.13 -25.42
N LEU A 92 8.82 -1.01 -25.96
CA LEU A 92 7.42 -0.75 -26.28
C LEU A 92 7.13 -1.09 -27.75
N GLY A 93 7.53 -2.28 -28.22
CA GLY A 93 7.33 -2.70 -29.61
C GLY A 93 8.52 -2.46 -30.54
N ASP A 94 9.74 -2.30 -30.00
CA ASP A 94 10.93 -1.98 -30.78
C ASP A 94 11.85 -3.19 -30.96
N TYR A 95 12.38 -3.72 -29.85
CA TYR A 95 13.14 -4.96 -29.80
C TYR A 95 12.42 -6.07 -29.00
N PHE A 96 12.90 -7.30 -29.10
CA PHE A 96 12.33 -8.46 -28.39
C PHE A 96 13.43 -9.37 -27.82
N LYS A 97 13.17 -10.68 -27.71
CA LYS A 97 14.03 -11.67 -27.02
C LYS A 97 15.51 -11.60 -27.37
N GLU A 98 15.88 -11.62 -28.65
CA GLU A 98 17.28 -11.68 -29.06
C GLU A 98 18.10 -10.49 -28.54
N GLU A 99 17.64 -9.27 -28.80
CA GLU A 99 18.33 -8.07 -28.34
C GLU A 99 18.23 -7.89 -26.82
N ALA A 100 17.07 -8.23 -26.21
CA ALA A 100 16.88 -8.16 -24.76
C ALA A 100 17.89 -9.05 -24.02
N ILE A 101 17.94 -10.32 -24.37
CA ILE A 101 18.83 -11.30 -23.73
C ILE A 101 20.30 -10.97 -24.00
N GLN A 102 20.65 -10.49 -25.19
CA GLN A 102 22.01 -10.02 -25.50
C GLN A 102 22.42 -8.85 -24.60
N MET A 103 21.55 -7.85 -24.42
CA MET A 103 21.81 -6.73 -23.51
C MET A 103 21.92 -7.17 -22.06
N SER A 104 21.05 -8.09 -21.62
CA SER A 104 21.08 -8.62 -20.26
C SER A 104 22.38 -9.40 -19.99
N TYR A 105 22.81 -10.22 -20.94
CA TYR A 105 24.08 -10.94 -20.87
C TYR A 105 25.29 -9.99 -20.86
N GLU A 106 25.33 -9.01 -21.77
CA GLU A 106 26.39 -8.00 -21.86
C GLU A 106 26.52 -7.22 -20.56
N PHE A 107 25.40 -6.76 -19.99
CA PHE A 107 25.43 -6.00 -18.75
C PHE A 107 25.97 -6.84 -17.58
N MET A 108 25.49 -8.08 -17.41
CA MET A 108 25.96 -8.96 -16.33
C MET A 108 27.43 -9.33 -16.47
N THR A 109 27.90 -9.66 -17.67
CA THR A 109 29.24 -10.24 -17.88
C THR A 109 30.31 -9.19 -18.14
N GLU A 110 29.99 -8.10 -18.83
CA GLU A 110 30.96 -7.07 -19.21
C GLU A 110 30.93 -5.84 -18.30
N TRP A 111 29.76 -5.43 -17.80
CA TRP A 111 29.62 -4.22 -16.96
C TRP A 111 29.66 -4.50 -15.46
N LEU A 112 29.09 -5.63 -15.06
CA LEU A 112 29.10 -6.12 -13.68
C LEU A 112 30.19 -7.16 -13.42
N GLU A 113 30.85 -7.66 -14.48
CA GLU A 113 31.94 -8.65 -14.40
C GLU A 113 31.53 -9.94 -13.67
N ILE A 114 30.26 -10.34 -13.77
CA ILE A 114 29.76 -11.58 -13.17
C ILE A 114 30.30 -12.77 -13.99
N PRO A 115 30.99 -13.73 -13.35
CA PRO A 115 31.51 -14.91 -14.05
C PRO A 115 30.39 -15.76 -14.67
N VAL A 116 30.56 -16.11 -15.95
CA VAL A 116 29.59 -16.92 -16.71
C VAL A 116 29.36 -18.29 -16.07
N ASP A 117 30.38 -18.87 -15.44
CA ASP A 117 30.29 -20.15 -14.76
C ASP A 117 29.47 -20.11 -13.46
N ARG A 118 29.04 -18.92 -13.00
CA ARG A 118 28.11 -18.73 -11.89
C ARG A 118 26.68 -18.40 -12.34
N LEU A 119 26.50 -18.04 -13.61
CA LEU A 119 25.20 -17.67 -14.17
C LEU A 119 24.38 -18.91 -14.51
N SER A 120 23.15 -18.97 -14.01
CA SER A 120 22.14 -19.94 -14.47
C SER A 120 20.90 -19.17 -14.87
N VAL A 121 20.16 -19.67 -15.86
CA VAL A 121 18.95 -19.02 -16.37
C VAL A 121 17.79 -19.98 -16.34
N THR A 122 16.60 -19.44 -16.13
CA THR A 122 15.34 -20.18 -16.23
C THR A 122 14.58 -19.73 -17.47
N VAL A 123 13.80 -20.64 -18.07
CA VAL A 123 12.96 -20.38 -19.24
C VAL A 123 11.67 -21.18 -19.14
N PHE A 124 10.60 -20.71 -19.76
CA PHE A 124 9.30 -21.38 -19.69
C PHE A 124 9.32 -22.79 -20.30
N ALA A 125 8.92 -23.80 -19.51
CA ALA A 125 8.89 -25.21 -19.90
C ALA A 125 7.80 -25.57 -20.91
N GLY A 126 6.82 -24.68 -21.12
CA GLY A 126 5.63 -24.98 -21.89
C GLY A 126 4.56 -25.70 -21.07
N ASP A 127 3.35 -25.70 -21.59
CA ASP A 127 2.22 -26.51 -21.13
C ASP A 127 1.27 -26.82 -22.29
N ASP A 128 0.09 -27.37 -21.98
CA ASP A 128 -0.91 -27.74 -22.99
C ASP A 128 -1.42 -26.54 -23.81
N SER A 129 -1.27 -25.32 -23.30
CA SER A 129 -1.79 -24.09 -23.94
C SER A 129 -0.73 -23.31 -24.69
N VAL A 130 0.51 -23.29 -24.19
CA VAL A 130 1.58 -22.47 -24.73
C VAL A 130 2.86 -23.30 -24.87
N PRO A 131 3.54 -23.28 -26.04
CA PRO A 131 4.74 -24.07 -26.24
C PRO A 131 5.89 -23.64 -25.34
N ARG A 132 6.81 -24.57 -25.14
CA ARG A 132 8.10 -24.36 -24.48
C ARG A 132 8.88 -23.21 -25.14
N ASP A 133 9.56 -22.39 -24.33
CA ASP A 133 10.34 -21.26 -24.83
C ASP A 133 11.74 -21.68 -25.30
N GLU A 134 11.79 -22.29 -26.49
CA GLU A 134 13.06 -22.69 -27.14
C GLU A 134 13.87 -21.51 -27.66
N GLU A 135 13.20 -20.40 -27.96
CA GLU A 135 13.84 -19.22 -28.54
C GLU A 135 14.80 -18.60 -27.53
N SER A 136 14.31 -18.32 -26.32
CA SER A 136 15.13 -17.76 -25.24
C SER A 136 16.28 -18.72 -24.85
N ALA A 137 16.00 -20.02 -24.76
CA ALA A 137 17.02 -21.03 -24.48
C ALA A 137 18.12 -21.09 -25.55
N ALA A 138 17.76 -20.98 -26.83
CA ALA A 138 18.72 -20.97 -27.93
C ALA A 138 19.61 -19.73 -27.92
N ILE A 139 19.05 -18.56 -27.57
CA ILE A 139 19.81 -17.31 -27.44
C ILE A 139 20.80 -17.40 -26.28
N TRP A 140 20.38 -17.86 -25.10
CA TRP A 140 21.30 -18.05 -23.97
C TRP A 140 22.43 -19.02 -24.28
N ARG A 141 22.13 -20.13 -24.98
CA ARG A 141 23.13 -21.10 -25.43
C ARG A 141 24.14 -20.48 -26.39
N SER A 142 23.68 -19.64 -27.33
CA SER A 142 24.58 -18.99 -28.30
C SER A 142 25.52 -17.97 -27.66
N LEU A 143 25.09 -17.38 -26.54
CA LEU A 143 25.89 -16.46 -25.72
C LEU A 143 26.89 -17.17 -24.80
N GLY A 144 26.82 -18.50 -24.70
CA GLY A 144 27.79 -19.31 -23.97
C GLY A 144 27.33 -19.81 -22.60
N ILE A 145 26.05 -19.66 -22.24
CA ILE A 145 25.51 -20.30 -21.04
C ILE A 145 25.48 -21.83 -21.26
N PRO A 146 26.09 -22.64 -20.36
CA PRO A 146 26.09 -24.08 -20.49
C PRO A 146 24.69 -24.69 -20.42
N GLU A 147 24.43 -25.78 -21.16
CA GLU A 147 23.12 -26.45 -21.21
C GLU A 147 22.62 -26.86 -19.81
N ASN A 148 23.52 -27.33 -18.94
CA ASN A 148 23.17 -27.75 -17.58
C ASN A 148 22.88 -26.58 -16.61
N ARG A 149 22.95 -25.33 -17.10
CA ARG A 149 22.62 -24.09 -16.39
C ARG A 149 21.43 -23.35 -17.04
N ILE A 150 20.79 -23.95 -18.05
CA ILE A 150 19.54 -23.48 -18.65
C ILE A 150 18.42 -24.40 -18.13
N HIS A 151 17.52 -23.87 -17.32
CA HIS A 151 16.49 -24.66 -16.64
C HIS A 151 15.10 -24.34 -17.18
N TYR A 152 14.39 -25.34 -17.68
CA TYR A 152 13.00 -25.19 -18.08
C TYR A 152 12.08 -25.35 -16.87
N LEU A 153 11.38 -24.29 -16.46
CA LEU A 153 10.49 -24.30 -15.28
C LEU A 153 9.02 -24.10 -15.67
N PRO A 154 8.07 -24.59 -14.84
CA PRO A 154 6.64 -24.51 -15.17
C PRO A 154 6.11 -23.07 -15.10
N ARG A 155 4.84 -22.90 -15.50
CA ARG A 155 4.14 -21.61 -15.52
C ARG A 155 4.14 -20.87 -14.17
N SER A 156 4.18 -21.59 -13.05
CA SER A 156 4.27 -20.99 -11.72
C SER A 156 5.55 -20.18 -11.50
N ASP A 157 6.61 -20.51 -12.24
CA ASP A 157 7.94 -19.93 -12.10
C ASP A 157 8.22 -19.01 -13.30
N ASN A 158 8.01 -19.47 -14.54
CA ASN A 158 8.40 -18.72 -15.73
C ASN A 158 7.22 -18.22 -16.57
N TRP A 159 6.33 -17.44 -15.97
CA TRP A 159 5.24 -16.81 -16.70
C TRP A 159 4.72 -15.56 -16.00
N TRP A 160 4.60 -14.48 -16.77
CA TRP A 160 4.02 -13.24 -16.29
C TRP A 160 2.60 -13.01 -16.83
N GLY A 161 1.68 -12.75 -15.91
CA GLY A 161 0.37 -12.16 -16.19
C GLY A 161 -0.70 -13.08 -16.78
N PRO A 162 -1.84 -12.48 -17.23
CA PRO A 162 -2.13 -11.05 -17.15
C PRO A 162 -2.40 -10.57 -15.72
N ALA A 163 -2.27 -9.27 -15.48
CA ALA A 163 -2.58 -8.65 -14.18
C ALA A 163 -4.05 -8.81 -13.74
N GLY A 164 -4.96 -9.10 -14.69
CA GLY A 164 -6.38 -9.34 -14.45
C GLY A 164 -6.85 -10.70 -15.01
N ALA A 165 -8.15 -10.82 -15.28
CA ALA A 165 -8.69 -12.02 -15.94
C ALA A 165 -8.24 -12.12 -17.41
N THR A 166 -7.99 -10.98 -18.06
CA THR A 166 -7.59 -10.85 -19.46
C THR A 166 -6.46 -9.84 -19.61
N GLY A 167 -5.76 -9.90 -20.75
CA GLY A 167 -4.75 -8.91 -21.12
C GLY A 167 -3.41 -9.50 -21.59
N PRO A 168 -2.43 -8.63 -21.88
CA PRO A 168 -1.08 -9.03 -22.25
C PRO A 168 -0.40 -9.87 -21.18
N CYS A 169 0.32 -10.88 -21.62
CA CYS A 169 1.06 -11.83 -20.81
C CYS A 169 2.12 -12.54 -21.66
N GLY A 170 2.99 -13.31 -21.01
CA GLY A 170 3.95 -14.12 -21.74
C GLY A 170 4.95 -14.85 -20.86
N PRO A 171 5.80 -15.68 -21.49
CA PRO A 171 6.91 -16.30 -20.79
C PRO A 171 7.94 -15.24 -20.41
N ASP A 172 8.75 -15.58 -19.43
CA ASP A 172 9.94 -14.82 -19.07
C ASP A 172 11.16 -15.74 -19.04
N THR A 173 12.31 -15.11 -18.88
CA THR A 173 13.56 -15.77 -18.51
C THR A 173 14.15 -15.03 -17.32
N GLU A 174 14.62 -15.77 -16.32
CA GLU A 174 15.17 -15.17 -15.11
C GLU A 174 16.64 -15.58 -14.94
N MET A 175 17.43 -14.66 -14.38
CA MET A 175 18.88 -14.79 -14.25
C MET A 175 19.23 -15.00 -12.77
N PHE A 176 19.82 -16.15 -12.48
CA PHE A 176 20.21 -16.58 -11.15
C PHE A 176 21.73 -16.67 -11.01
N ILE A 177 22.22 -16.21 -9.87
CA ILE A 177 23.64 -16.34 -9.51
C ILE A 177 23.80 -17.46 -8.48
N ASP A 178 24.72 -18.38 -8.77
CA ASP A 178 25.21 -19.35 -7.78
C ASP A 178 25.99 -18.59 -6.69
N THR A 179 25.45 -18.58 -5.48
CA THR A 179 26.00 -17.86 -4.33
C THR A 179 27.21 -18.57 -3.72
N GLY A 180 27.44 -19.84 -4.08
CA GLY A 180 28.40 -20.73 -3.42
C GLY A 180 27.88 -21.32 -2.10
N ALA A 181 26.65 -21.02 -1.70
CA ALA A 181 26.03 -21.65 -0.53
C ALA A 181 25.75 -23.14 -0.79
N GLN A 182 25.76 -23.92 0.28
CA GLN A 182 25.38 -25.32 0.20
C GLN A 182 23.86 -25.42 0.05
N GLY A 183 23.40 -25.83 -1.13
CA GLY A 183 22.00 -26.13 -1.35
C GLY A 183 21.59 -27.51 -0.81
N VAL A 184 20.29 -27.79 -0.89
CA VAL A 184 19.72 -29.12 -0.65
C VAL A 184 20.01 -30.10 -1.80
N GLU A 185 19.68 -31.38 -1.60
CA GLU A 185 19.74 -32.35 -2.70
C GLU A 185 18.75 -31.93 -3.80
N GLY A 186 19.24 -31.82 -5.05
CA GLY A 186 18.43 -31.37 -6.18
C GLY A 186 18.24 -29.85 -6.32
N SER A 187 19.00 -29.03 -5.57
CA SER A 187 18.95 -27.57 -5.72
C SER A 187 19.11 -27.12 -7.16
N ARG A 188 18.24 -26.20 -7.56
CA ARG A 188 18.21 -25.53 -8.85
C ARG A 188 17.70 -24.09 -8.67
N PRO A 189 17.89 -23.21 -9.67
CA PRO A 189 17.14 -21.96 -9.76
C PRO A 189 15.63 -22.15 -9.48
N GLY A 190 15.04 -21.21 -8.76
CA GLY A 190 13.66 -21.25 -8.26
C GLY A 190 13.45 -21.98 -6.92
N ILE A 191 14.45 -22.69 -6.38
CA ILE A 191 14.38 -23.24 -5.02
C ILE A 191 14.98 -22.23 -4.03
N ASN A 192 14.17 -21.79 -3.07
CA ASN A 192 14.57 -20.78 -2.07
C ASN A 192 15.41 -21.40 -0.93
N ASP A 193 16.59 -21.92 -1.25
CA ASP A 193 17.54 -22.53 -0.30
C ASP A 193 18.84 -21.74 -0.12
N GLY A 194 18.94 -20.57 -0.77
CA GLY A 194 20.10 -19.69 -0.72
C GLY A 194 21.23 -20.05 -1.68
N LYS A 195 21.19 -21.20 -2.38
CA LYS A 195 22.22 -21.56 -3.37
C LYS A 195 22.14 -20.71 -4.63
N TYR A 196 20.94 -20.41 -5.09
CA TYR A 196 20.70 -19.57 -6.26
C TYR A 196 19.93 -18.32 -5.85
N MET A 197 20.42 -17.15 -6.23
CA MET A 197 19.74 -15.88 -6.02
C MET A 197 19.38 -15.28 -7.38
N GLU A 198 18.08 -15.11 -7.61
CA GLU A 198 17.55 -14.37 -8.76
C GLU A 198 17.92 -12.89 -8.62
N ILE A 199 18.56 -12.32 -9.63
CA ILE A 199 18.92 -10.89 -9.63
C ILE A 199 18.16 -10.09 -10.69
N TRP A 200 17.67 -10.74 -11.76
CA TRP A 200 17.05 -10.09 -12.91
C TRP A 200 16.07 -11.03 -13.62
N ASN A 201 15.06 -10.48 -14.27
CA ASN A 201 14.21 -11.16 -15.24
C ASN A 201 13.96 -10.32 -16.51
N ASP A 202 13.70 -11.03 -17.61
CA ASP A 202 13.20 -10.47 -18.87
C ASP A 202 11.84 -11.13 -19.20
N VAL A 203 10.77 -10.34 -19.14
CA VAL A 203 9.40 -10.72 -19.46
C VAL A 203 9.06 -10.39 -20.91
N PHE A 204 8.59 -11.40 -21.63
CA PHE A 204 8.30 -11.31 -23.06
C PHE A 204 6.80 -11.32 -23.33
N MET A 205 6.17 -10.13 -23.27
CA MET A 205 4.74 -9.97 -23.57
C MET A 205 4.48 -10.24 -25.06
N GLN A 206 4.01 -11.46 -25.36
CA GLN A 206 3.71 -11.92 -26.72
C GLN A 206 2.36 -12.62 -26.85
N TYR A 207 1.63 -12.78 -25.75
CA TYR A 207 0.29 -13.35 -25.73
C TYR A 207 -0.72 -12.38 -25.10
N ASN A 208 -1.96 -12.46 -25.53
CA ASN A 208 -3.12 -11.87 -24.89
C ASN A 208 -4.00 -13.01 -24.38
N ARG A 209 -4.30 -13.03 -23.08
CA ARG A 209 -5.29 -13.95 -22.54
C ARG A 209 -6.67 -13.34 -22.71
N ASN A 210 -7.55 -14.01 -23.45
CA ASN A 210 -8.92 -13.55 -23.66
C ASN A 210 -9.86 -14.02 -22.53
N GLY A 211 -11.13 -13.60 -22.58
CA GLY A 211 -12.14 -13.92 -21.55
C GLY A 211 -12.45 -15.41 -21.40
N ASP A 212 -12.16 -16.21 -22.43
CA ASP A 212 -12.33 -17.67 -22.44
C ASP A 212 -11.08 -18.39 -21.88
N GLY A 213 -10.06 -17.64 -21.48
CA GLY A 213 -8.80 -18.16 -20.96
C GLY A 213 -7.82 -18.65 -22.04
N VAL A 214 -8.10 -18.38 -23.31
CA VAL A 214 -7.23 -18.74 -24.45
C VAL A 214 -6.15 -17.69 -24.65
N TYR A 215 -4.95 -18.13 -25.01
CA TYR A 215 -3.78 -17.29 -25.25
C TYR A 215 -3.57 -17.05 -26.76
N GLU A 216 -3.83 -15.83 -27.21
CA GLU A 216 -3.68 -15.41 -28.60
C GLU A 216 -2.38 -14.61 -28.77
N LYS A 217 -1.69 -14.75 -29.90
CA LYS A 217 -0.44 -13.99 -30.12
C LYS A 217 -0.73 -12.50 -30.28
N LEU A 218 0.08 -11.66 -29.65
CA LEU A 218 0.05 -10.21 -29.83
C LEU A 218 0.76 -9.80 -31.12
N ASP A 219 0.17 -8.86 -31.84
CA ASP A 219 0.80 -8.20 -32.99
C ASP A 219 1.96 -7.30 -32.55
N ARG A 220 1.76 -6.58 -31.44
CA ARG A 220 2.79 -5.75 -30.81
C ARG A 220 3.36 -6.49 -29.60
N ARG A 221 4.64 -6.83 -29.67
CA ARG A 221 5.35 -7.51 -28.58
C ARG A 221 6.15 -6.50 -27.77
N CYS A 222 6.12 -6.63 -26.46
CA CYS A 222 6.84 -5.75 -25.56
C CYS A 222 7.82 -6.56 -24.70
N VAL A 223 8.88 -5.90 -24.27
CA VAL A 223 9.81 -6.44 -23.27
C VAL A 223 9.66 -5.61 -22.01
N ASP A 224 9.47 -6.28 -20.90
CA ASP A 224 9.60 -5.73 -19.55
C ASP A 224 10.76 -6.45 -18.86
N THR A 225 11.50 -5.75 -18.03
CA THR A 225 12.60 -6.33 -17.27
C THR A 225 12.64 -5.76 -15.85
N GLY A 226 13.11 -6.56 -14.91
CA GLY A 226 13.23 -6.16 -13.52
C GLY A 226 14.47 -6.72 -12.83
N MET A 227 15.48 -5.89 -12.60
CA MET A 227 16.66 -6.21 -11.79
C MET A 227 16.52 -5.65 -10.37
N GLY A 228 16.59 -6.51 -9.36
CA GLY A 228 16.54 -6.09 -7.96
C GLY A 228 17.88 -5.54 -7.49
N ILE A 229 17.92 -4.26 -7.08
CA ILE A 229 19.16 -3.61 -6.63
C ILE A 229 19.75 -4.35 -5.44
N GLU A 230 18.96 -4.59 -4.40
CA GLU A 230 19.43 -5.19 -3.15
C GLU A 230 20.00 -6.59 -3.35
N ARG A 231 19.36 -7.43 -4.16
CA ARG A 231 19.88 -8.77 -4.49
C ARG A 231 21.16 -8.68 -5.32
N THR A 232 21.19 -7.79 -6.30
CA THR A 232 22.35 -7.61 -7.18
C THR A 232 23.59 -7.14 -6.40
N ILE A 233 23.47 -6.11 -5.56
CA ILE A 233 24.60 -5.63 -4.76
C ILE A 233 25.04 -6.66 -3.70
N THR A 234 24.11 -7.49 -3.20
CA THR A 234 24.45 -8.61 -2.30
C THR A 234 25.45 -9.54 -2.96
N ILE A 235 25.16 -9.96 -4.20
CA ILE A 235 26.07 -10.80 -4.98
C ILE A 235 27.39 -10.09 -5.27
N LEU A 236 27.34 -8.84 -5.76
CA LEU A 236 28.54 -8.10 -6.18
C LEU A 236 29.46 -7.73 -5.00
N GLN A 237 28.93 -7.70 -3.78
CA GLN A 237 29.71 -7.47 -2.56
C GLN A 237 30.12 -8.76 -1.85
N GLY A 238 29.74 -9.93 -2.37
CA GLY A 238 30.02 -11.23 -1.75
C GLY A 238 29.33 -11.40 -0.38
N LYS A 239 28.16 -10.79 -0.21
CA LYS A 239 27.36 -10.85 1.01
C LYS A 239 26.43 -12.05 0.99
N LYS A 240 26.05 -12.53 2.18
CA LYS A 240 25.19 -13.72 2.34
C LYS A 240 23.71 -13.36 2.30
N THR A 241 23.37 -12.21 2.87
CA THR A 241 22.00 -11.72 2.92
C THR A 241 21.92 -10.31 2.39
N VAL A 242 20.74 -9.91 1.91
CA VAL A 242 20.46 -8.53 1.50
C VAL A 242 20.70 -7.52 2.63
N TYR A 243 20.59 -7.96 3.89
CA TYR A 243 20.79 -7.14 5.08
C TYR A 243 22.26 -6.85 5.41
N ASP A 244 23.20 -7.61 4.82
CA ASP A 244 24.63 -7.42 5.07
C ASP A 244 25.26 -6.36 4.13
N THR A 245 24.43 -5.70 3.34
CA THR A 245 24.78 -4.65 2.37
C THR A 245 24.75 -3.27 3.01
N GLU A 246 25.40 -2.32 2.35
CA GLU A 246 25.49 -0.90 2.75
C GLU A 246 24.13 -0.19 2.82
N VAL A 247 23.07 -0.73 2.20
CA VAL A 247 21.72 -0.15 2.31
C VAL A 247 21.00 -0.54 3.60
N PHE A 248 21.54 -1.52 4.36
CA PHE A 248 20.97 -1.98 5.63
C PHE A 248 21.92 -1.86 6.82
N GLN A 249 23.23 -2.06 6.63
CA GLN A 249 24.21 -2.03 7.74
C GLN A 249 24.10 -0.78 8.62
N PRO A 250 23.99 0.45 8.09
CA PRO A 250 23.82 1.64 8.94
C PRO A 250 22.54 1.62 9.79
N ILE A 251 21.45 1.07 9.25
CA ILE A 251 20.16 0.95 9.94
C ILE A 251 20.29 -0.08 11.07
N LEU A 252 20.89 -1.24 10.79
CA LEU A 252 21.12 -2.31 11.76
C LEU A 252 22.03 -1.85 12.91
N GLU A 253 23.12 -1.14 12.59
CA GLU A 253 24.03 -0.53 13.58
C GLU A 253 23.30 0.49 14.46
N ARG A 254 22.39 1.28 13.87
CA ARG A 254 21.61 2.26 14.63
C ARG A 254 20.65 1.58 15.58
N ILE A 255 19.91 0.58 15.12
CA ILE A 255 19.04 -0.24 15.98
C ILE A 255 19.87 -0.90 17.10
N GLY A 256 21.09 -1.36 16.79
CA GLY A 256 21.97 -2.01 17.76
C GLY A 256 22.43 -1.06 18.85
N THR A 257 22.82 0.15 18.45
CA THR A 257 23.19 1.23 19.38
C THR A 257 22.05 1.59 20.32
N LEU A 258 20.82 1.68 19.80
CA LEU A 258 19.64 2.04 20.60
C LEU A 258 19.17 0.90 21.52
N SER A 259 19.28 -0.35 21.08
CA SER A 259 18.85 -1.53 21.85
C SER A 259 19.90 -2.03 22.86
N GLY A 260 21.18 -1.70 22.65
CA GLY A 260 22.30 -2.29 23.38
C GLY A 260 22.62 -3.73 22.94
N LYS A 261 21.99 -4.22 21.87
CA LYS A 261 22.26 -5.52 21.25
C LYS A 261 23.10 -5.37 19.99
N ARG A 262 23.69 -6.46 19.49
CA ARG A 262 24.52 -6.46 18.29
C ARG A 262 24.04 -7.48 17.26
N TYR A 263 23.85 -7.02 16.03
CA TYR A 263 23.58 -7.87 14.87
C TYR A 263 24.79 -8.78 14.57
N GLY A 264 24.53 -10.06 14.31
CA GLY A 264 25.50 -11.11 14.05
C GLY A 264 25.87 -11.96 15.28
N GLU A 265 25.31 -11.68 16.46
CA GLU A 265 25.62 -12.44 17.69
C GLU A 265 24.62 -13.57 17.98
N ASN A 266 23.36 -13.40 17.61
CA ASN A 266 22.28 -14.34 17.91
C ASN A 266 21.24 -14.33 16.78
N GLU A 267 20.91 -15.49 16.20
CA GLU A 267 20.04 -15.55 15.02
C GLU A 267 18.59 -15.09 15.29
N ASP A 268 18.05 -15.32 16.49
CA ASP A 268 16.70 -14.87 16.84
C ASP A 268 16.63 -13.33 16.92
N ASP A 269 17.66 -12.72 17.50
CA ASP A 269 17.82 -11.27 17.53
C ASP A 269 18.11 -10.74 16.11
N ASP A 270 18.96 -11.41 15.32
CA ASP A 270 19.30 -11.02 13.96
C ASP A 270 18.07 -11.00 13.06
N ARG A 271 17.19 -11.99 13.19
CA ARG A 271 15.90 -11.99 12.49
C ARG A 271 15.06 -10.79 12.90
N ALA A 272 15.01 -10.44 14.19
CA ALA A 272 14.30 -9.25 14.66
C ALA A 272 14.91 -7.96 14.13
N PHE A 273 16.25 -7.84 14.12
CA PHE A 273 16.98 -6.72 13.52
C PHE A 273 16.62 -6.53 12.05
N ARG A 274 16.65 -7.60 11.25
CA ARG A 274 16.32 -7.58 9.82
C ARG A 274 14.89 -7.13 9.56
N ILE A 275 13.92 -7.66 10.31
CA ILE A 275 12.49 -7.29 10.17
C ILE A 275 12.27 -5.82 10.53
N VAL A 276 12.86 -5.36 11.65
CA VAL A 276 12.74 -3.95 12.06
C VAL A 276 13.36 -3.03 11.02
N ALA A 277 14.55 -3.35 10.51
CA ALA A 277 15.26 -2.55 9.52
C ALA A 277 14.51 -2.47 8.18
N ASP A 278 13.97 -3.59 7.68
CA ASP A 278 13.14 -3.61 6.48
C ASP A 278 11.88 -2.77 6.66
N HIS A 279 11.11 -3.03 7.72
CA HIS A 279 9.81 -2.39 7.89
C HIS A 279 9.91 -0.90 8.21
N VAL A 280 10.93 -0.47 8.97
CA VAL A 280 11.15 0.97 9.21
C VAL A 280 11.56 1.69 7.92
N ARG A 281 12.38 1.04 7.09
CA ARG A 281 12.75 1.56 5.76
C ARG A 281 11.52 1.72 4.89
N THR A 282 10.69 0.69 4.79
CA THR A 282 9.44 0.73 4.01
C THR A 282 8.47 1.77 4.54
N ALA A 283 8.27 1.85 5.85
CA ALA A 283 7.37 2.83 6.45
C ALA A 283 7.83 4.27 6.21
N ALA A 284 9.13 4.56 6.35
CA ALA A 284 9.70 5.86 6.06
C ALA A 284 9.46 6.28 4.60
N PHE A 285 9.68 5.35 3.66
CA PHE A 285 9.44 5.58 2.24
C PHE A 285 7.96 5.84 1.92
N ILE A 286 7.03 5.05 2.46
CA ILE A 286 5.59 5.24 2.22
C ILE A 286 5.12 6.58 2.79
N LEU A 287 5.54 6.93 4.01
CA LEU A 287 5.12 8.16 4.68
C LEU A 287 5.68 9.41 3.99
N ALA A 288 6.95 9.37 3.58
CA ALA A 288 7.63 10.51 2.95
C ALA A 288 7.39 10.62 1.44
N ASP A 289 6.70 9.65 0.82
CA ASP A 289 6.35 9.72 -0.60
C ASP A 289 5.51 10.96 -0.90
N GLU A 290 5.65 11.50 -2.12
CA GLU A 290 4.91 12.67 -2.61
C GLU A 290 3.38 12.48 -2.50
N ARG A 291 2.92 11.23 -2.57
CA ARG A 291 1.52 10.82 -2.37
C ARG A 291 1.33 9.94 -1.13
N GLY A 292 2.26 10.06 -0.19
CA GLY A 292 2.33 9.29 1.05
C GLY A 292 1.02 9.34 1.83
N VAL A 293 0.69 8.20 2.42
CA VAL A 293 -0.58 7.94 3.11
C VAL A 293 -0.36 7.76 4.60
N ALA A 294 -1.30 8.24 5.41
CA ALA A 294 -1.27 8.04 6.85
C ALA A 294 -1.65 6.60 7.26
N PRO A 295 -1.21 6.11 8.44
CA PRO A 295 -1.66 4.82 8.98
C PRO A 295 -3.17 4.79 9.26
N THR A 296 -3.93 3.95 8.55
CA THR A 296 -5.40 3.79 8.73
C THR A 296 -5.81 2.32 8.89
N ASN A 297 -7.11 2.04 9.00
CA ASN A 297 -7.65 0.68 9.09
C ASN A 297 -7.98 0.04 7.73
N VAL A 298 -7.76 0.74 6.61
CA VAL A 298 -8.11 0.25 5.26
C VAL A 298 -7.04 0.59 4.23
N GLY A 299 -7.01 -0.17 3.13
CA GLY A 299 -6.16 0.11 1.96
C GLY A 299 -4.67 0.22 2.29
N ALA A 300 -3.96 1.10 1.59
CA ALA A 300 -2.52 1.32 1.76
C ALA A 300 -2.16 1.76 3.19
N GLY A 301 -3.02 2.54 3.85
CA GLY A 301 -2.84 2.95 5.24
C GLY A 301 -2.89 1.79 6.24
N TYR A 302 -3.67 0.73 5.96
CA TYR A 302 -3.66 -0.49 6.78
C TYR A 302 -2.38 -1.28 6.62
N VAL A 303 -1.84 -1.37 5.40
CA VAL A 303 -0.56 -2.03 5.15
C VAL A 303 0.57 -1.30 5.86
N LEU A 304 0.65 0.02 5.73
CA LEU A 304 1.61 0.85 6.46
C LEU A 304 1.50 0.63 7.99
N ARG A 305 0.26 0.67 8.51
CA ARG A 305 -0.02 0.38 9.92
C ARG A 305 0.49 -1.00 10.33
N ARG A 306 0.29 -2.05 9.51
CA ARG A 306 0.78 -3.41 9.78
C ARG A 306 2.31 -3.46 9.86
N LEU A 307 3.01 -2.82 8.92
CA LEU A 307 4.47 -2.75 8.89
C LEU A 307 5.04 -2.08 10.15
N ILE A 308 4.52 -0.89 10.49
CA ILE A 308 4.95 -0.15 11.70
C ILE A 308 4.73 -1.02 12.94
N ARG A 309 3.55 -1.63 13.09
CA ARG A 309 3.21 -2.43 14.27
C ARG A 309 4.06 -3.68 14.40
N ARG A 310 4.37 -4.35 13.29
CA ARG A 310 5.28 -5.50 13.27
C ARG A 310 6.71 -5.08 13.64
N ALA A 311 7.20 -3.95 13.11
CA ALA A 311 8.49 -3.38 13.53
C ALA A 311 8.53 -3.09 15.03
N VAL A 312 7.50 -2.46 15.60
CA VAL A 312 7.42 -2.21 17.06
C VAL A 312 7.44 -3.51 17.86
N ARG A 313 6.72 -4.56 17.43
CA ARG A 313 6.70 -5.86 18.11
C ARG A 313 8.08 -6.52 18.10
N PHE A 314 8.78 -6.57 16.97
CA PHE A 314 10.14 -7.09 16.95
C PHE A 314 11.13 -6.21 17.72
N GLY A 315 10.89 -4.89 17.76
CA GLY A 315 11.59 -3.98 18.66
C GLY A 315 11.46 -4.38 20.14
N ARG A 316 10.28 -4.83 20.59
CA ARG A 316 10.12 -5.37 21.96
C ARG A 316 11.05 -6.56 22.23
N LYS A 317 11.24 -7.45 21.26
CA LYS A 317 12.17 -8.60 21.38
C LYS A 317 13.63 -8.16 21.49
N LEU A 318 13.97 -7.03 20.86
CA LEU A 318 15.28 -6.41 20.98
C LEU A 318 15.46 -5.62 22.30
N GLY A 319 14.41 -5.48 23.12
CA GLY A 319 14.47 -4.83 24.43
C GLY A 319 13.96 -3.39 24.45
N PHE A 320 13.34 -2.90 23.37
CA PHE A 320 12.77 -1.55 23.36
C PHE A 320 11.50 -1.46 24.22
N ASP A 321 11.51 -0.63 25.26
CA ASP A 321 10.33 -0.34 26.08
C ASP A 321 9.53 0.89 25.62
N GLY A 322 10.17 1.81 24.90
CA GLY A 322 9.56 3.04 24.40
C GLY A 322 9.64 3.20 22.88
N PRO A 323 9.18 4.34 22.35
CA PRO A 323 9.32 4.66 20.94
C PRO A 323 10.79 4.70 20.52
N PHE A 324 11.10 4.11 19.37
CA PHE A 324 12.47 4.07 18.83
C PHE A 324 12.53 4.21 17.32
N LEU A 325 11.42 4.04 16.58
CA LEU A 325 11.44 3.94 15.11
C LEU A 325 11.82 5.24 14.41
N THR A 326 11.59 6.40 15.03
CA THR A 326 11.89 7.71 14.44
C THR A 326 13.37 7.86 14.08
N ASP A 327 14.27 7.38 14.93
CA ASP A 327 15.72 7.54 14.74
C ASP A 327 16.29 6.73 13.55
N PRO A 328 16.03 5.42 13.41
CA PRO A 328 16.39 4.70 12.19
C PRO A 328 15.61 5.16 10.95
N ALA A 329 14.37 5.66 11.09
CA ALA A 329 13.63 6.23 9.96
C ALA A 329 14.26 7.53 9.43
N GLU A 330 14.73 8.40 10.32
CA GLU A 330 15.48 9.61 9.93
C GLU A 330 16.74 9.25 9.15
N LEU A 331 17.51 8.28 9.66
CA LEU A 331 18.69 7.76 8.97
C LEU A 331 18.36 7.21 7.57
N VAL A 332 17.25 6.48 7.41
CA VAL A 332 16.79 6.03 6.09
C VAL A 332 16.56 7.21 5.15
N LEU A 333 15.83 8.24 5.59
CA LEU A 333 15.55 9.41 4.76
C LEU A 333 16.83 10.18 4.40
N GLU A 334 17.84 10.19 5.26
CA GLU A 334 19.16 10.76 4.97
C GLU A 334 19.93 9.94 3.94
N MET A 335 20.01 8.61 4.11
CA MET A 335 20.70 7.70 3.20
C MET A 335 20.18 7.80 1.75
N TYR A 336 18.89 8.09 1.60
CA TYR A 336 18.21 8.16 0.31
C TYR A 336 18.01 9.59 -0.24
N ARG A 337 18.62 10.60 0.39
CA ARG A 337 18.50 12.00 -0.05
C ARG A 337 18.99 12.24 -1.48
N GLU A 338 20.08 11.57 -1.89
CA GLU A 338 20.65 11.73 -3.24
C GLU A 338 19.76 11.11 -4.35
N PRO A 339 19.38 9.82 -4.28
CA PRO A 339 18.52 9.24 -5.31
C PRO A 339 17.07 9.75 -5.25
N TYR A 340 16.58 10.14 -4.08
CA TYR A 340 15.19 10.53 -3.86
C TYR A 340 15.06 11.83 -3.05
N PRO A 341 15.50 12.98 -3.59
CA PRO A 341 15.46 14.26 -2.88
C PRO A 341 14.03 14.70 -2.53
N MET A 342 13.03 14.26 -3.29
CA MET A 342 11.63 14.57 -3.03
C MET A 342 11.12 14.06 -1.68
N LEU A 343 11.73 13.00 -1.10
CA LEU A 343 11.35 12.48 0.21
C LEU A 343 11.60 13.49 1.34
N GLN A 344 12.54 14.42 1.13
CA GLN A 344 12.85 15.45 2.13
C GLN A 344 11.70 16.44 2.31
N ASN A 345 10.83 16.61 1.30
CA ASN A 345 9.71 17.54 1.34
C ASN A 345 8.68 17.20 2.42
N ARG A 346 8.60 15.93 2.81
CA ARG A 346 7.65 15.40 3.82
C ARG A 346 8.34 14.67 4.97
N ALA A 347 9.65 14.80 5.11
CA ALA A 347 10.40 14.06 6.13
C ALA A 347 9.91 14.34 7.55
N GLU A 348 9.69 15.62 7.91
CA GLU A 348 9.22 16.00 9.24
C GLU A 348 7.80 15.46 9.52
N GLU A 349 6.89 15.59 8.56
CA GLU A 349 5.52 15.05 8.63
C GLU A 349 5.55 13.52 8.78
N ALA A 350 6.35 12.84 7.97
CA ALA A 350 6.53 11.39 8.01
C ALA A 350 7.03 10.89 9.36
N LEU A 351 8.07 11.52 9.91
CA LEU A 351 8.63 11.17 11.21
C LEU A 351 7.63 11.41 12.36
N SER A 352 6.85 12.49 12.27
CA SER A 352 5.78 12.81 13.22
C SER A 352 4.66 11.76 13.20
N GLU A 353 4.18 11.40 12.01
CA GLU A 353 3.15 10.37 11.84
C GLU A 353 3.61 8.99 12.31
N LEU A 354 4.85 8.61 11.98
CA LEU A 354 5.46 7.36 12.43
C LEU A 354 5.48 7.27 13.95
N LYS A 355 5.97 8.33 14.60
CA LYS A 355 6.03 8.43 16.06
C LYS A 355 4.63 8.32 16.68
N ALA A 356 3.65 9.03 16.13
CA ALA A 356 2.28 9.03 16.64
C ALA A 356 1.63 7.64 16.57
N GLU A 357 1.85 6.88 15.50
CA GLU A 357 1.34 5.50 15.40
C GLU A 357 2.12 4.52 16.29
N GLU A 358 3.45 4.67 16.42
CA GLU A 358 4.27 3.87 17.33
C GLU A 358 3.83 4.04 18.80
N GLU A 359 3.73 5.29 19.28
CA GLU A 359 3.30 5.60 20.65
C GLU A 359 1.91 5.03 20.94
N ARG A 360 0.98 5.19 20.01
CA ARG A 360 -0.38 4.64 20.11
C ARG A 360 -0.35 3.12 20.18
N PHE A 361 0.43 2.48 19.32
CA PHE A 361 0.47 1.02 19.27
C PHE A 361 1.19 0.41 20.47
N LEU A 362 2.26 1.02 20.99
CA LEU A 362 2.95 0.54 22.19
C LEU A 362 2.00 0.37 23.39
N LEU A 363 1.05 1.29 23.56
CA LEU A 363 0.02 1.19 24.60
C LEU A 363 -0.91 -0.01 24.40
N THR A 364 -1.30 -0.28 23.15
CA THR A 364 -2.13 -1.43 22.78
C THR A 364 -1.37 -2.74 22.90
N LEU A 365 -0.12 -2.77 22.44
CA LEU A 365 0.76 -3.94 22.45
C LEU A 365 1.00 -4.44 23.87
N ARG A 366 1.35 -3.56 24.81
CA ARG A 366 1.56 -3.96 26.23
C ARG A 366 0.32 -4.61 26.84
N LYS A 367 -0.88 -4.09 26.54
CA LYS A 367 -2.15 -4.66 27.00
C LYS A 367 -2.41 -6.01 26.34
N GLY A 368 -2.19 -6.11 25.02
CA GLY A 368 -2.35 -7.33 24.24
C GLY A 368 -1.43 -8.45 24.68
N GLU A 369 -0.13 -8.19 24.83
CA GLU A 369 0.88 -9.15 25.30
C GLU A 369 0.54 -9.69 26.70
N HIS A 370 0.10 -8.81 27.61
CA HIS A 370 -0.32 -9.20 28.96
C HIS A 370 -1.53 -10.15 28.94
N GLU A 371 -2.55 -9.83 28.15
CA GLU A 371 -3.74 -10.69 28.05
C GLU A 371 -3.43 -12.00 27.31
N PHE A 372 -2.59 -11.98 26.27
CA PHE A 372 -2.12 -13.19 25.59
C PHE A 372 -1.37 -14.11 26.55
N SER A 373 -0.42 -13.56 27.33
CA SER A 373 0.36 -14.31 28.32
C SER A 373 -0.52 -14.97 29.39
N LYS A 374 -1.60 -14.31 29.83
CA LYS A 374 -2.58 -14.93 30.75
C LYS A 374 -3.33 -16.11 30.13
N MET A 375 -3.61 -16.05 28.82
CA MET A 375 -4.35 -17.10 28.12
C MET A 375 -3.46 -18.29 27.77
N LEU A 376 -2.17 -18.06 27.56
CA LEU A 376 -1.20 -19.05 27.07
C LEU A 376 -1.17 -20.37 27.86
N PRO A 377 -1.13 -20.39 29.22
CA PRO A 377 -1.12 -21.65 29.97
C PRO A 377 -2.36 -22.52 29.78
N ASN A 378 -3.51 -21.93 29.43
CA ASN A 378 -4.73 -22.66 29.14
C ASN A 378 -4.76 -23.14 27.69
N LEU A 379 -4.20 -22.34 26.77
CA LEU A 379 -4.09 -22.69 25.35
C LEU A 379 -3.10 -23.84 25.12
N GLN A 380 -1.99 -23.86 25.85
CA GLN A 380 -0.99 -24.94 25.80
C GLN A 380 -1.51 -26.28 26.36
N LYS A 381 -2.55 -26.26 27.20
CA LYS A 381 -3.24 -27.49 27.68
C LYS A 381 -4.24 -28.03 26.67
N SER A 382 -4.60 -27.25 25.65
CA SER A 382 -5.52 -27.68 24.61
C SER A 382 -4.87 -28.76 23.74
N ALA A 383 -5.61 -29.80 23.40
CA ALA A 383 -5.12 -30.88 22.55
C ALA A 383 -4.85 -30.45 21.09
N THR A 384 -5.36 -29.29 20.66
CA THR A 384 -5.38 -28.88 19.25
C THR A 384 -4.29 -27.89 18.83
N ALA A 385 -3.38 -27.48 19.73
CA ALA A 385 -2.30 -26.52 19.46
C ALA A 385 -2.75 -25.28 18.63
N THR A 386 -4.01 -24.86 18.80
CA THR A 386 -4.65 -23.83 17.96
C THR A 386 -5.46 -22.91 18.86
N ILE A 387 -5.25 -21.60 18.73
CA ILE A 387 -6.02 -20.55 19.39
C ILE A 387 -7.37 -20.44 18.69
N PRO A 388 -8.51 -20.65 19.38
CA PRO A 388 -9.83 -20.55 18.77
C PRO A 388 -10.10 -19.16 18.20
N GLY A 389 -10.74 -19.07 17.03
CA GLY A 389 -10.97 -17.80 16.35
C GLY A 389 -11.76 -16.78 17.17
N ARG A 390 -12.67 -17.24 18.04
CA ARG A 390 -13.39 -16.36 18.99
C ARG A 390 -12.48 -15.71 20.04
N VAL A 391 -11.44 -16.41 20.48
CA VAL A 391 -10.48 -15.89 21.45
C VAL A 391 -9.60 -14.85 20.75
N ALA A 392 -9.10 -15.16 19.55
CA ALA A 392 -8.38 -14.20 18.72
C ALA A 392 -9.23 -12.96 18.38
N PHE A 393 -10.52 -13.16 18.08
CA PHE A 393 -11.46 -12.05 17.83
C PHE A 393 -11.67 -11.20 19.08
N LYS A 394 -11.71 -11.80 20.27
CA LYS A 394 -11.77 -11.04 21.54
C LYS A 394 -10.51 -10.19 21.74
N LEU A 395 -9.32 -10.72 21.45
CA LEU A 395 -8.07 -9.95 21.50
C LEU A 395 -8.14 -8.73 20.57
N TYR A 396 -8.65 -8.92 19.35
CA TYR A 396 -8.86 -7.85 18.38
C TYR A 396 -9.91 -6.83 18.82
N ASP A 397 -11.14 -7.26 19.10
CA ASP A 397 -12.29 -6.39 19.32
C ASP A 397 -12.23 -5.67 20.68
N THR A 398 -11.89 -6.40 21.75
CA THR A 398 -11.91 -5.87 23.11
C THR A 398 -10.63 -5.11 23.47
N TYR A 399 -9.48 -5.61 23.01
CA TYR A 399 -8.17 -5.07 23.41
C TYR A 399 -7.44 -4.34 22.29
N GLY A 400 -8.03 -4.27 21.09
CA GLY A 400 -7.43 -3.63 19.91
C GLY A 400 -6.23 -4.38 19.36
N PHE A 401 -6.04 -5.65 19.76
CA PHE A 401 -4.84 -6.40 19.48
C PHE A 401 -4.91 -7.06 18.09
N PRO A 402 -4.09 -6.64 17.11
CA PRO A 402 -4.25 -7.08 15.73
C PRO A 402 -4.11 -8.60 15.60
N ILE A 403 -4.88 -9.18 14.68
CA ILE A 403 -4.87 -10.64 14.44
C ILE A 403 -3.50 -11.10 13.96
N GLU A 404 -2.81 -10.29 13.16
CA GLU A 404 -1.50 -10.60 12.59
C GLU A 404 -0.45 -10.72 13.69
N ILE A 405 -0.51 -9.85 14.72
CA ILE A 405 0.38 -9.91 15.88
C ILE A 405 0.02 -11.11 16.77
N THR A 406 -1.27 -11.45 16.86
CA THR A 406 -1.73 -12.66 17.57
C THR A 406 -1.22 -13.93 16.90
N GLU A 407 -1.28 -14.00 15.57
CA GLU A 407 -0.72 -15.10 14.76
C GLU A 407 0.79 -15.23 14.96
N GLU A 408 1.50 -14.09 15.01
CA GLU A 408 2.95 -14.06 15.23
C GLU A 408 3.33 -14.58 16.62
N LEU A 409 2.66 -14.09 17.68
CA LEU A 409 2.87 -14.60 19.05
C LEU A 409 2.48 -16.08 19.19
N ALA A 410 1.41 -16.51 18.55
CA ALA A 410 1.01 -17.91 18.57
C ALA A 410 2.10 -18.80 17.97
N ARG A 411 2.67 -18.40 16.83
CA ARG A 411 3.72 -19.16 16.13
C ARG A 411 4.99 -19.31 16.97
N GLU A 412 5.37 -18.27 17.72
CA GLU A 412 6.51 -18.31 18.66
C GLU A 412 6.33 -19.37 19.76
N GLU A 413 5.08 -19.60 20.17
CA GLU A 413 4.72 -20.60 21.19
C GLU A 413 4.35 -21.97 20.59
N GLY A 414 4.58 -22.16 19.28
CA GLY A 414 4.22 -23.40 18.57
C GLY A 414 2.71 -23.60 18.38
N LEU A 415 1.92 -22.53 18.45
CA LEU A 415 0.48 -22.53 18.27
C LEU A 415 0.08 -21.95 16.90
N ALA A 416 -1.02 -22.44 16.34
CA ALA A 416 -1.71 -21.82 15.22
C ALA A 416 -2.86 -20.92 15.71
N VAL A 417 -3.40 -20.06 14.85
CA VAL A 417 -4.65 -19.34 15.10
C VAL A 417 -5.70 -19.79 14.09
N ASP A 418 -6.91 -20.08 14.58
CA ASP A 418 -8.06 -20.38 13.74
C ASP A 418 -8.57 -19.10 13.07
N ARG A 419 -7.99 -18.81 11.90
CA ARG A 419 -8.28 -17.59 11.12
C ARG A 419 -9.69 -17.61 10.55
N GLU A 420 -10.19 -18.75 10.09
CA GLU A 420 -11.56 -18.88 9.60
C GLU A 420 -12.58 -18.58 10.70
N GLY A 421 -12.34 -19.10 11.91
CA GLY A 421 -13.16 -18.80 13.07
C GLY A 421 -13.09 -17.33 13.51
N PHE A 422 -11.93 -16.70 13.38
CA PHE A 422 -11.76 -15.26 13.61
C PHE A 422 -12.62 -14.47 12.63
N GLU A 423 -12.51 -14.76 11.34
CA GLU A 423 -13.29 -14.09 10.29
C GLU A 423 -14.79 -14.31 10.45
N ALA A 424 -15.20 -15.52 10.84
CA ALA A 424 -16.61 -15.80 11.12
C ALA A 424 -17.13 -14.98 12.30
N ALA A 425 -16.33 -14.85 13.37
CA ALA A 425 -16.67 -14.00 14.52
C ALA A 425 -16.70 -12.51 14.14
N PHE A 426 -15.74 -12.07 13.33
CA PHE A 426 -15.65 -10.70 12.83
C PHE A 426 -16.82 -10.35 11.90
N ARG A 427 -17.17 -11.21 10.94
CA ARG A 427 -18.34 -11.06 10.07
C ARG A 427 -19.63 -11.00 10.89
N LYS A 428 -19.79 -11.90 11.87
CA LYS A 428 -20.95 -11.88 12.76
C LYS A 428 -21.04 -10.57 13.54
N HIS A 429 -19.93 -10.04 14.05
CA HIS A 429 -19.90 -8.75 14.74
C HIS A 429 -20.22 -7.58 13.80
N GLN A 430 -19.72 -7.61 12.56
CA GLN A 430 -20.06 -6.62 11.53
C GLN A 430 -21.53 -6.69 11.14
N GLU A 431 -22.09 -7.88 10.96
CA GLU A 431 -23.52 -8.11 10.67
C GLU A 431 -24.39 -7.65 11.84
N GLN A 432 -24.00 -7.93 13.08
CA GLN A 432 -24.69 -7.42 14.27
C GLN A 432 -24.64 -5.90 14.33
N SER A 433 -23.47 -5.29 14.09
CA SER A 433 -23.29 -3.84 14.00
C SER A 433 -24.08 -3.24 12.83
N LYS A 434 -24.22 -3.97 11.71
CA LYS A 434 -25.02 -3.58 10.55
C LYS A 434 -26.51 -3.78 10.80
N LEU A 435 -26.97 -4.78 11.55
CA LEU A 435 -28.38 -5.01 11.88
C LEU A 435 -28.88 -4.06 12.98
N GLU A 436 -28.04 -3.80 13.99
CA GLU A 436 -28.23 -2.69 14.93
C GLU A 436 -28.13 -1.34 14.21
N GLY A 437 -27.30 -1.32 13.15
CA GLY A 437 -27.16 -0.26 12.17
C GLY A 437 -28.43 -0.03 11.37
N GLU A 438 -29.00 -1.05 10.75
CA GLU A 438 -30.15 -0.99 9.82
C GLU A 438 -31.47 -0.82 10.55
N LYS A 439 -31.58 -1.33 11.79
CA LYS A 439 -32.68 -0.95 12.69
C LYS A 439 -32.60 0.51 13.16
N ASN A 440 -31.47 1.21 12.96
CA ASN A 440 -31.26 2.59 13.38
C ASN A 440 -30.75 3.59 12.30
N PHE A 441 -30.47 3.17 11.07
CA PHE A 441 -29.73 3.96 10.07
C PHE A 441 -30.01 3.52 8.62
N LYS A 442 -30.77 4.32 7.88
CA LYS A 442 -30.70 4.42 6.42
C LYS A 442 -29.94 5.70 6.06
N GLY A 443 -28.74 5.64 5.49
CA GLY A 443 -28.04 6.85 5.03
C GLY A 443 -28.83 7.56 3.93
N GLY A 444 -28.88 8.90 3.97
CA GLY A 444 -29.72 9.73 3.09
C GLY A 444 -31.01 10.24 3.73
N LEU A 445 -31.89 10.80 2.91
CA LEU A 445 -33.23 11.23 3.30
C LEU A 445 -34.10 9.98 3.53
N ALA A 446 -34.74 9.88 4.69
CA ALA A 446 -35.64 8.78 5.01
C ALA A 446 -36.93 8.84 4.17
N ASP A 447 -37.35 10.05 3.78
CA ASP A 447 -38.50 10.36 2.92
C ASP A 447 -38.35 11.75 2.27
N HIS A 448 -39.36 12.22 1.54
CA HIS A 448 -39.45 13.57 0.97
C HIS A 448 -40.49 14.44 1.70
N SER A 449 -40.69 14.20 3.00
CA SER A 449 -41.59 15.05 3.79
C SER A 449 -41.05 16.48 3.89
N GLU A 450 -41.93 17.43 4.18
CA GLU A 450 -41.57 18.82 4.44
C GLU A 450 -40.52 18.93 5.55
N GLN A 451 -40.66 18.13 6.61
CA GLN A 451 -39.74 18.14 7.74
C GLN A 451 -38.35 17.59 7.39
N THR A 452 -38.30 16.50 6.60
CA THR A 452 -37.02 15.98 6.07
C THR A 452 -36.36 16.97 5.12
N THR A 453 -37.15 17.70 4.33
CA THR A 453 -36.66 18.78 3.44
C THR A 453 -36.06 19.95 4.22
N ARG A 454 -36.72 20.38 5.31
CA ARG A 454 -36.18 21.39 6.23
C ARG A 454 -34.85 20.93 6.86
N LEU A 455 -34.82 19.72 7.42
CA LEU A 455 -33.60 19.16 8.02
C LEU A 455 -32.47 18.94 7.00
N HIS A 456 -32.80 18.79 5.72
CA HIS A 456 -31.82 18.71 4.64
C HIS A 456 -31.12 20.05 4.41
N THR A 457 -31.87 21.15 4.28
CA THR A 457 -31.27 22.49 4.22
C THR A 457 -30.50 22.82 5.50
N ALA A 458 -31.00 22.43 6.68
CA ALA A 458 -30.26 22.58 7.94
C ALA A 458 -28.91 21.83 7.96
N THR A 459 -28.81 20.71 7.24
CA THR A 459 -27.55 19.94 7.13
C THR A 459 -26.47 20.73 6.40
N HIS A 460 -26.82 21.47 5.35
CA HIS A 460 -25.88 22.32 4.61
C HIS A 460 -25.39 23.49 5.46
N LEU A 461 -26.31 24.15 6.18
CA LEU A 461 -25.95 25.22 7.12
C LEU A 461 -25.01 24.72 8.23
N LEU A 462 -25.30 23.53 8.79
CA LEU A 462 -24.45 22.88 9.78
C LEU A 462 -23.07 22.55 9.22
N HIS A 463 -22.99 22.03 8.00
CA HIS A 463 -21.71 21.66 7.38
C HIS A 463 -20.81 22.89 7.19
N GLN A 464 -21.35 23.98 6.64
CA GLN A 464 -20.59 25.23 6.51
C GLN A 464 -20.22 25.80 7.89
N ALA A 465 -21.13 25.82 8.86
CA ALA A 465 -20.84 26.33 10.20
C ALA A 465 -19.72 25.52 10.91
N LEU A 466 -19.67 24.21 10.69
CA LEU A 466 -18.57 23.39 11.20
C LEU A 466 -17.23 23.75 10.54
N ARG A 467 -17.22 24.07 9.24
CA ARG A 467 -16.01 24.54 8.55
C ARG A 467 -15.56 25.91 9.06
N ASP A 468 -16.49 26.82 9.31
CA ASP A 468 -16.19 28.15 9.83
C ASP A 468 -15.58 28.10 11.24
N VAL A 469 -16.05 27.18 12.09
CA VAL A 469 -15.59 27.06 13.49
C VAL A 469 -14.35 26.17 13.63
N LEU A 470 -14.28 25.07 12.88
CA LEU A 470 -13.24 24.05 13.06
C LEU A 470 -12.15 24.12 11.99
N GLY A 471 -12.44 24.63 10.78
CA GLY A 471 -11.51 24.72 9.65
C GLY A 471 -11.92 23.89 8.43
N ASP A 472 -11.23 24.15 7.31
CA ASP A 472 -11.56 23.60 5.98
C ASP A 472 -11.36 22.09 5.84
N HIS A 473 -10.68 21.43 6.78
CA HIS A 473 -10.50 19.97 6.81
C HIS A 473 -11.78 19.22 7.18
N VAL A 474 -12.82 19.91 7.67
CA VAL A 474 -14.12 19.33 7.91
C VAL A 474 -14.76 18.95 6.57
N ALA A 475 -14.93 17.66 6.36
CA ALA A 475 -15.61 17.07 5.20
C ALA A 475 -16.60 16.02 5.68
N GLN A 476 -17.80 16.02 5.10
CA GLN A 476 -18.82 15.02 5.39
C GLN A 476 -18.30 13.60 5.12
N LYS A 477 -18.51 12.72 6.10
CA LYS A 477 -18.23 11.28 6.04
C LYS A 477 -19.50 10.42 6.07
N GLY A 478 -20.64 11.02 6.41
CA GLY A 478 -21.94 10.37 6.34
C GLY A 478 -23.07 11.30 6.77
N SER A 479 -24.27 11.08 6.25
CA SER A 479 -25.47 11.81 6.67
C SER A 479 -26.68 10.88 6.71
N ASN A 480 -27.60 11.11 7.65
CA ASN A 480 -28.90 10.47 7.73
C ASN A 480 -29.91 11.48 8.24
N ILE A 481 -31.01 11.67 7.51
CA ILE A 481 -32.03 12.64 7.82
C ILE A 481 -33.37 11.93 7.87
N THR A 482 -34.08 12.12 8.97
CA THR A 482 -35.43 11.60 9.21
C THR A 482 -36.33 12.77 9.59
N PRO A 483 -37.67 12.64 9.56
CA PRO A 483 -38.56 13.70 10.03
C PRO A 483 -38.24 14.20 11.45
N ASP A 484 -37.73 13.34 12.33
CA ASP A 484 -37.49 13.71 13.72
C ASP A 484 -36.11 14.33 14.00
N ARG A 485 -35.13 14.12 13.11
CA ARG A 485 -33.71 14.48 13.37
C ARG A 485 -32.84 14.42 12.13
N LEU A 486 -31.72 15.13 12.18
CA LEU A 486 -30.56 14.91 11.32
C LEU A 486 -29.38 14.31 12.11
N ARG A 487 -28.58 13.51 11.41
CA ARG A 487 -27.30 12.96 11.86
C ARG A 487 -26.24 13.29 10.82
N PHE A 488 -25.22 14.03 11.23
CA PHE A 488 -24.12 14.46 10.38
C PHE A 488 -22.79 13.94 10.90
N ASP A 489 -22.09 13.16 10.09
CA ASP A 489 -20.77 12.62 10.38
C ASP A 489 -19.73 13.37 9.56
N PHE A 490 -18.64 13.82 10.17
CA PHE A 490 -17.64 14.67 9.54
C PHE A 490 -16.21 14.36 10.01
N SER A 491 -15.21 14.65 9.17
CA SER A 491 -13.80 14.50 9.54
C SER A 491 -13.39 15.56 10.55
N HIS A 492 -13.05 15.09 11.75
CA HIS A 492 -12.43 15.91 12.78
C HIS A 492 -11.79 14.97 13.81
N PRO A 493 -10.49 15.13 14.15
CA PRO A 493 -9.79 14.19 15.02
C PRO A 493 -10.26 14.29 16.49
N ASP A 494 -10.54 15.50 16.94
CA ASP A 494 -10.76 15.81 18.35
C ASP A 494 -12.24 15.84 18.72
N LYS A 495 -12.53 15.78 20.02
CA LYS A 495 -13.88 16.04 20.53
C LYS A 495 -14.11 17.55 20.52
N MET A 496 -15.23 18.00 19.94
CA MET A 496 -15.61 19.41 19.97
C MET A 496 -15.81 19.89 21.42
N THR A 497 -15.31 21.09 21.72
CA THR A 497 -15.54 21.72 23.01
C THR A 497 -16.99 22.23 23.13
N PRO A 498 -17.52 22.42 24.35
CA PRO A 498 -18.84 23.02 24.54
C PRO A 498 -18.99 24.38 23.85
N GLU A 499 -17.92 25.19 23.83
CA GLU A 499 -17.89 26.50 23.19
C GLU A 499 -18.00 26.38 21.66
N GLN A 500 -17.25 25.45 21.05
CA GLN A 500 -17.34 25.18 19.62
C GLN A 500 -18.74 24.70 19.22
N LEU A 501 -19.35 23.81 20.02
CA LEU A 501 -20.72 23.36 19.78
C LEU A 501 -21.73 24.50 19.86
N SER A 502 -21.61 25.35 20.87
CA SER A 502 -22.47 26.52 21.02
C SER A 502 -22.30 27.48 19.85
N GLN A 503 -21.06 27.72 19.40
CA GLN A 503 -20.77 28.62 18.29
C GLN A 503 -21.38 28.11 16.97
N VAL A 504 -21.23 26.82 16.67
CA VAL A 504 -21.85 26.20 15.48
C VAL A 504 -23.38 26.35 15.53
N GLU A 505 -24.00 26.05 16.67
CA GLU A 505 -25.45 26.21 16.83
C GLU A 505 -25.91 27.67 16.65
N THR A 506 -25.16 28.63 17.21
CA THR A 506 -25.43 30.07 17.03
C THR A 506 -25.36 30.46 15.56
N ILE A 507 -24.29 30.11 14.86
CA ILE A 507 -24.10 30.46 13.45
C ILE A 507 -25.25 29.91 12.59
N VAL A 508 -25.64 28.64 12.77
CA VAL A 508 -26.75 28.05 12.00
C VAL A 508 -28.05 28.83 12.24
N ASN A 509 -28.36 29.17 13.49
CA ASN A 509 -29.56 29.96 13.81
C ASN A 509 -29.50 31.39 13.27
N GLU A 510 -28.34 32.03 13.24
CA GLU A 510 -28.15 33.33 12.60
C GLU A 510 -28.45 33.26 11.10
N GLN A 511 -27.98 32.20 10.41
CA GLN A 511 -28.30 32.00 8.99
C GLN A 511 -29.78 31.71 8.74
N ILE A 512 -30.46 31.06 9.67
CA ILE A 512 -31.91 30.86 9.62
C ILE A 512 -32.65 32.20 9.75
N GLN A 513 -32.23 33.05 10.71
CA GLN A 513 -32.83 34.37 10.91
C GLN A 513 -32.59 35.35 9.76
N ARG A 514 -31.51 35.16 8.99
CA ARG A 514 -31.21 35.95 7.78
C ARG A 514 -32.17 35.70 6.61
N ASP A 515 -33.00 34.67 6.68
CA ASP A 515 -33.97 34.31 5.64
C ASP A 515 -33.37 34.22 4.23
N LEU A 516 -32.28 33.45 4.11
CA LEU A 516 -31.52 33.32 2.89
C LEU A 516 -32.30 32.53 1.83
N PRO A 517 -32.35 32.99 0.57
CA PRO A 517 -32.98 32.25 -0.51
C PRO A 517 -32.14 31.02 -0.87
N VAL A 518 -32.82 29.90 -1.13
CA VAL A 518 -32.19 28.66 -1.60
C VAL A 518 -32.47 28.52 -3.09
N SER A 519 -31.39 28.39 -3.87
CA SER A 519 -31.47 28.27 -5.33
C SER A 519 -30.57 27.14 -5.82
N PHE A 520 -30.81 26.64 -7.03
CA PHE A 520 -29.92 25.67 -7.66
C PHE A 520 -29.67 26.00 -9.13
N ALA A 521 -28.51 25.58 -9.62
CA ALA A 521 -28.16 25.59 -11.02
C ALA A 521 -27.59 24.22 -11.43
N THR A 522 -27.86 23.80 -12.67
CA THR A 522 -27.21 22.63 -13.26
C THR A 522 -25.98 23.10 -14.03
N MET A 523 -24.82 22.52 -13.72
CA MET A 523 -23.56 22.84 -14.39
C MET A 523 -22.61 21.64 -14.36
N LYS A 524 -21.52 21.71 -15.13
CA LYS A 524 -20.50 20.66 -15.09
C LYS A 524 -19.81 20.61 -13.74
N LEU A 525 -19.48 19.40 -13.27
CA LEU A 525 -18.77 19.21 -12.00
C LEU A 525 -17.44 20.00 -11.92
N SER A 526 -16.73 20.12 -13.06
CA SER A 526 -15.51 20.91 -13.15
C SER A 526 -15.74 22.41 -12.90
N ASP A 527 -16.88 22.94 -13.34
CA ASP A 527 -17.22 24.35 -13.22
C ASP A 527 -17.76 24.64 -11.82
N ALA A 528 -18.55 23.72 -11.24
CA ALA A 528 -18.99 23.78 -9.86
C ALA A 528 -17.82 23.91 -8.87
N ARG A 529 -16.74 23.13 -9.09
CA ARG A 529 -15.52 23.22 -8.26
C ARG A 529 -14.80 24.55 -8.40
N LYS A 530 -14.71 25.09 -9.62
CA LYS A 530 -14.10 26.41 -9.86
C LYS A 530 -14.88 27.54 -9.19
N ASP A 531 -16.20 27.38 -9.10
CA ASP A 531 -17.12 28.31 -8.45
C ASP A 531 -17.22 28.13 -6.92
N GLY A 532 -16.32 27.33 -6.34
CA GLY A 532 -16.18 27.11 -4.90
C GLY A 532 -17.24 26.18 -4.29
N ALA A 533 -17.99 25.43 -5.10
CA ALA A 533 -18.97 24.48 -4.58
C ALA A 533 -18.30 23.29 -3.90
N ILE A 534 -18.78 22.92 -2.71
CA ILE A 534 -18.35 21.71 -2.03
C ILE A 534 -18.94 20.50 -2.76
N ALA A 535 -18.07 19.63 -3.29
CA ALA A 535 -18.46 18.40 -3.97
C ALA A 535 -17.90 17.19 -3.21
N LEU A 536 -18.79 16.37 -2.64
CA LEU A 536 -18.44 15.23 -1.80
C LEU A 536 -18.76 13.92 -2.52
N PHE A 537 -17.87 12.92 -2.49
CA PHE A 537 -18.07 11.62 -3.18
C PHE A 537 -18.15 11.76 -4.71
N VAL A 538 -17.08 12.29 -5.30
CA VAL A 538 -16.89 12.57 -6.73
C VAL A 538 -17.31 11.42 -7.64
N ASP A 539 -16.99 10.19 -7.25
CA ASP A 539 -17.24 8.97 -8.03
C ASP A 539 -18.74 8.61 -8.17
N LYS A 540 -19.63 9.36 -7.50
CA LYS A 540 -21.08 9.16 -7.53
C LYS A 540 -21.84 10.19 -8.38
N TYR A 541 -21.15 11.17 -8.95
CA TYR A 541 -21.78 12.23 -9.74
C TYR A 541 -21.63 11.98 -11.24
N ASP A 542 -22.69 12.29 -11.99
CA ASP A 542 -22.64 12.43 -13.44
C ASP A 542 -21.86 13.70 -13.84
N GLU A 543 -21.54 13.86 -15.13
CA GLU A 543 -20.80 15.04 -15.62
C GLU A 543 -21.51 16.37 -15.32
N ASP A 544 -22.83 16.38 -15.45
CA ASP A 544 -23.71 17.51 -15.10
C ASP A 544 -24.32 17.30 -13.71
N VAL A 545 -24.09 18.26 -12.81
CA VAL A 545 -24.52 18.19 -11.41
C VAL A 545 -25.41 19.37 -11.03
N LYS A 546 -26.31 19.15 -10.07
CA LYS A 546 -27.07 20.23 -9.42
C LYS A 546 -26.25 20.82 -8.27
N VAL A 547 -26.02 22.12 -8.32
CA VAL A 547 -25.35 22.87 -7.26
C VAL A 547 -26.39 23.73 -6.55
N TYR A 548 -26.61 23.47 -5.27
CA TYR A 548 -27.49 24.27 -4.42
C TYR A 548 -26.69 25.37 -3.72
N SER A 549 -27.22 26.59 -3.74
CA SER A 549 -26.70 27.75 -3.02
C SER A 549 -27.74 28.22 -2.00
N ILE A 550 -27.35 28.35 -0.74
CA ILE A 550 -28.15 28.93 0.34
C ILE A 550 -27.60 30.32 0.60
N GLY A 551 -28.23 31.32 -0.02
CA GLY A 551 -27.76 32.69 -0.04
C GLY A 551 -26.30 32.81 -0.48
N ASP A 552 -25.55 33.60 0.29
CA ASP A 552 -24.10 33.80 0.16
C ASP A 552 -23.28 32.88 1.08
N TYR A 553 -23.93 31.98 1.81
CA TYR A 553 -23.31 31.27 2.92
C TYR A 553 -22.83 29.86 2.57
N SER A 554 -23.67 29.05 1.93
CA SER A 554 -23.33 27.66 1.59
C SER A 554 -23.56 27.39 0.11
N LYS A 555 -22.62 26.67 -0.51
CA LYS A 555 -22.73 26.20 -1.89
C LYS A 555 -22.24 24.74 -2.00
N GLU A 556 -23.14 23.81 -2.30
CA GLU A 556 -22.83 22.37 -2.33
C GLU A 556 -23.47 21.64 -3.52
N VAL A 557 -22.80 20.60 -4.02
CA VAL A 557 -23.37 19.68 -5.02
C VAL A 557 -24.35 18.73 -4.34
N CYS A 558 -25.65 18.88 -4.63
CA CYS A 558 -26.70 18.11 -3.97
C CYS A 558 -27.88 17.81 -4.91
N GLY A 559 -28.47 16.62 -4.76
CA GLY A 559 -29.61 16.16 -5.56
C GLY A 559 -30.94 16.06 -4.80
N GLY A 560 -30.96 16.34 -3.49
CA GLY A 560 -32.15 16.22 -2.66
C GLY A 560 -33.01 17.49 -2.62
N PRO A 561 -34.28 17.40 -2.19
CA PRO A 561 -35.16 18.56 -2.01
C PRO A 561 -34.64 19.51 -0.93
N HIS A 562 -34.91 20.81 -1.10
CA HIS A 562 -34.59 21.86 -0.15
C HIS A 562 -35.79 22.80 0.01
N VAL A 563 -35.87 23.50 1.16
CA VAL A 563 -36.81 24.63 1.34
C VAL A 563 -36.46 25.78 0.40
N GLU A 564 -37.37 26.70 0.17
CA GLU A 564 -37.11 27.88 -0.67
C GLU A 564 -36.32 28.94 0.12
N HIS A 565 -36.53 29.02 1.43
CA HIS A 565 -35.98 30.04 2.30
C HIS A 565 -35.54 29.49 3.66
N THR A 566 -34.42 29.98 4.21
CA THR A 566 -33.92 29.46 5.50
C THR A 566 -34.83 29.77 6.68
N ALA A 567 -35.69 30.79 6.61
CA ALA A 567 -36.65 31.09 7.68
C ALA A 567 -37.70 29.97 7.89
N GLU A 568 -37.90 29.10 6.90
CA GLU A 568 -38.80 27.94 7.01
C GLU A 568 -38.30 26.87 7.99
N LEU A 569 -37.03 26.96 8.43
CA LEU A 569 -36.39 25.97 9.28
C LEU A 569 -36.78 26.07 10.76
N GLY A 570 -37.32 27.21 11.22
CA GLY A 570 -37.62 27.43 12.63
C GLY A 570 -36.35 27.69 13.45
N SER A 571 -36.06 26.88 14.46
CA SER A 571 -34.82 26.98 15.24
C SER A 571 -34.01 25.68 15.19
N PHE A 572 -32.69 25.79 15.10
CA PHE A 572 -31.79 24.64 15.02
C PHE A 572 -31.16 24.33 16.37
N ARG A 573 -31.11 23.04 16.73
CA ARG A 573 -30.51 22.61 18.01
C ARG A 573 -29.72 21.31 17.91
N ILE A 574 -28.48 21.34 18.36
CA ILE A 574 -27.61 20.19 18.54
C ILE A 574 -28.00 19.45 19.82
N LYS A 575 -28.39 18.19 19.67
CA LYS A 575 -28.75 17.32 20.80
C LYS A 575 -27.56 16.55 21.35
N LYS A 576 -26.63 16.15 20.48
CA LYS A 576 -25.48 15.35 20.88
C LYS A 576 -24.33 15.43 19.87
N GLU A 577 -23.12 15.48 20.40
CA GLU A 577 -21.88 15.20 19.67
C GLU A 577 -21.22 13.94 20.27
N GLN A 578 -20.68 13.06 19.42
CA GLN A 578 -19.95 11.88 19.84
C GLN A 578 -18.97 11.39 18.75
N SER A 579 -17.98 10.57 19.14
CA SER A 579 -17.14 9.86 18.18
C SER A 579 -17.98 8.84 17.39
N SER A 580 -17.77 8.78 16.08
CA SER A 580 -18.37 7.78 15.17
C SER A 580 -17.38 6.65 14.86
N SER A 581 -16.17 7.04 14.48
CA SER A 581 -15.01 6.17 14.23
C SER A 581 -13.73 6.99 14.37
N GLN A 582 -12.56 6.37 14.18
CA GLN A 582 -11.28 7.06 14.25
C GLN A 582 -11.24 8.23 13.24
N GLY A 583 -11.01 9.46 13.73
CA GLY A 583 -10.95 10.68 12.91
C GLY A 583 -12.30 11.22 12.43
N VAL A 584 -13.42 10.63 12.89
CA VAL A 584 -14.78 11.02 12.47
C VAL A 584 -15.65 11.31 13.68
N ARG A 585 -16.23 12.51 13.72
CA ARG A 585 -17.20 12.96 14.72
C ARG A 585 -18.62 12.90 14.15
N ARG A 586 -19.60 12.82 15.04
CA ARG A 586 -21.02 12.73 14.70
C ARG A 586 -21.83 13.72 15.53
N ILE A 587 -22.55 14.60 14.84
CA ILE A 587 -23.58 15.46 15.42
C ILE A 587 -24.96 14.87 15.16
N LYS A 588 -25.83 14.90 16.17
CA LYS A 588 -27.27 14.72 16.04
C LYS A 588 -27.96 16.03 16.39
N ALA A 589 -28.82 16.52 15.51
CA ALA A 589 -29.54 17.77 15.68
C ALA A 589 -31.00 17.67 15.23
N VAL A 590 -31.80 18.64 15.62
CA VAL A 590 -33.24 18.75 15.30
C VAL A 590 -33.57 20.19 14.93
N LEU A 591 -34.76 20.38 14.34
CA LEU A 591 -35.40 21.68 14.21
C LEU A 591 -36.55 21.77 15.23
N GLU A 592 -36.66 22.89 15.93
CA GLU A 592 -37.69 23.22 16.94
C GLU A 592 -38.55 24.41 16.51
#